data_AF-A0A954NKL5-F1
#
_entry.id   AF-A0A954NKL5-F1
#
_cell.length_a   1.000
_cell.length_b   1.000
_cell.length_c   1.000
_cell.angle_alpha   90.00
_cell.angle_beta   90.00
_cell.angle_gamma   90.00
#
_symmetry.space_group_name_H-M   'P 1'
#
loop_
_entity.id
_entity.type
_entity.pdbx_description
1 polymer ?
#
loop_
_entity_poly.entity_id
_entity_poly.type
_entity_poly.pdbx_seq_one_letter_code
_entity_poly.pdbx_strand_id
1 'polypeptide(L)'
;HNDVIAVGHRDTWVMHEQAVVAPDESIRQLSAAYLAATGHSLRVIVIPDSVLSLNEAVRSYFFNSQWLTNELGEWRVLFPEHCADSSEASQAIDMLREAIPELVGIDCVPVDQSMANGGGPACLRLRVIMTSAERQQTSTAGWLTDSRYRRLVELVRTRYRDRLTLDDLRDESFARSCMSISEEARRILGFHTLGDNDSEEGP
;
A
#
# COMPACT_ATOMS: atom_id res chain seq x y z
N HIS A 1 -4.98 -12.95 1.87
CA HIS A 1 -5.58 -11.97 0.94
C HIS A 1 -4.91 -12.09 -0.43
N ASN A 2 -5.54 -11.67 -1.53
CA ASN A 2 -4.90 -11.79 -2.86
C ASN A 2 -3.60 -10.99 -2.96
N ASP A 3 -3.51 -9.85 -2.26
CA ASP A 3 -2.35 -8.97 -2.22
C ASP A 3 -1.13 -9.53 -1.48
N VAL A 4 -1.16 -10.79 -1.02
CA VAL A 4 0.05 -11.51 -0.54
C VAL A 4 0.59 -12.53 -1.55
N ILE A 5 -0.11 -12.74 -2.68
CA ILE A 5 0.27 -13.74 -3.68
C ILE A 5 0.15 -13.25 -5.14
N ALA A 6 -0.49 -12.09 -5.35
CA ALA A 6 -0.60 -11.43 -6.64
C ALA A 6 -0.82 -9.93 -6.50
N VAL A 7 -0.37 -9.15 -7.49
CA VAL A 7 -0.53 -7.70 -7.57
C VAL A 7 -0.82 -7.26 -9.01
N GLY A 8 -1.78 -6.36 -9.18
CA GLY A 8 -2.09 -5.73 -10.46
C GLY A 8 -1.71 -4.26 -10.45
N HIS A 9 -1.10 -3.79 -11.53
CA HIS A 9 -0.75 -2.39 -11.77
C HIS A 9 -0.84 -2.06 -13.25
N ARG A 10 -1.63 -1.03 -13.61
CA ARG A 10 -1.93 -0.67 -15.00
C ARG A 10 -2.43 -1.89 -15.79
N ASP A 11 -1.75 -2.23 -16.88
CA ASP A 11 -1.97 -3.35 -17.78
C ASP A 11 -1.16 -4.60 -17.41
N THR A 12 -0.56 -4.63 -16.21
CA THR A 12 0.25 -5.76 -15.75
C THR A 12 -0.37 -6.45 -14.53
N TRP A 13 -0.42 -7.77 -14.58
CA TRP A 13 -0.78 -8.63 -13.45
C TRP A 13 0.38 -9.57 -13.14
N VAL A 14 0.96 -9.41 -11.95
CA VAL A 14 2.03 -10.25 -11.43
C VAL A 14 1.44 -11.21 -10.41
N MET A 15 1.74 -12.50 -10.52
CA MET A 15 1.23 -13.52 -9.61
C MET A 15 2.25 -14.63 -9.38
N HIS A 16 2.19 -15.26 -8.20
CA HIS A 16 2.82 -16.57 -8.01
C HIS A 16 2.12 -17.63 -8.87
N GLU A 17 2.83 -18.66 -9.34
CA GLU A 17 2.21 -19.72 -10.16
C GLU A 17 1.06 -20.47 -9.44
N GLN A 18 1.08 -20.48 -8.11
CA GLN A 18 0.04 -21.07 -7.26
C GLN A 18 -1.04 -20.07 -6.82
N ALA A 19 -1.08 -18.85 -7.39
CA ALA A 19 -1.99 -17.78 -6.93
C ALA A 19 -3.47 -18.04 -7.24
N VAL A 20 -3.77 -18.78 -8.32
CA VAL A 20 -5.13 -18.98 -8.81
C VAL A 20 -5.40 -20.45 -9.12
N VAL A 21 -6.67 -20.84 -8.98
CA VAL A 21 -7.15 -22.16 -9.40
C VAL A 21 -7.29 -22.17 -10.92
N ALA A 22 -6.91 -23.28 -11.57
CA ALA A 22 -6.94 -23.45 -13.02
C ALA A 22 -6.25 -22.28 -13.78
N PRO A 23 -4.93 -22.08 -13.59
CA PRO A 23 -4.21 -20.88 -14.05
C PRO A 23 -4.41 -20.58 -15.52
N ASP A 24 -4.32 -21.60 -16.40
CA ASP A 24 -4.48 -21.40 -17.84
C ASP A 24 -5.86 -20.81 -18.21
N GLU A 25 -6.93 -21.29 -17.57
CA GLU A 25 -8.29 -20.79 -17.83
C GLU A 25 -8.48 -19.41 -17.21
N SER A 26 -8.06 -19.22 -15.95
CA SER A 26 -8.16 -17.94 -15.25
C SER A 26 -7.41 -16.82 -15.99
N ILE A 27 -6.19 -17.10 -16.47
CA ILE A 27 -5.37 -16.15 -17.25
C ILE A 27 -6.04 -15.84 -18.58
N ARG A 28 -6.59 -16.84 -19.29
CA ARG A 28 -7.32 -16.62 -20.54
C ARG A 28 -8.54 -15.73 -20.34
N GLN A 29 -9.38 -16.04 -19.36
CA GLN A 29 -10.61 -15.30 -19.09
C GLN A 29 -10.30 -13.86 -18.70
N LEU A 30 -9.34 -13.64 -17.79
CA LEU A 30 -8.98 -12.30 -17.35
C LEU A 30 -8.36 -11.48 -18.49
N SER A 31 -7.46 -12.08 -19.27
CA SER A 31 -6.86 -11.42 -20.45
C SER A 31 -7.91 -11.02 -21.48
N ALA A 32 -8.88 -11.90 -21.76
CA ALA A 32 -9.97 -11.61 -22.70
C ALA A 32 -10.89 -10.50 -22.18
N ALA A 33 -11.26 -10.54 -20.90
CA ALA A 33 -12.09 -9.51 -20.28
C ALA A 33 -11.39 -8.14 -20.25
N TYR A 34 -10.09 -8.11 -19.94
CA TYR A 34 -9.28 -6.89 -19.94
C TYR A 34 -9.18 -6.29 -21.33
N LEU A 35 -8.90 -7.11 -22.35
CA LEU A 35 -8.86 -6.66 -23.75
C LEU A 35 -10.21 -6.09 -24.20
N ALA A 36 -11.32 -6.76 -23.88
CA ALA A 36 -12.65 -6.29 -24.24
C ALA A 36 -13.01 -4.97 -23.55
N ALA A 37 -12.59 -4.78 -22.29
CA ALA A 37 -12.90 -3.57 -21.52
C ALA A 37 -12.00 -2.37 -21.88
N THR A 38 -10.74 -2.61 -22.24
CA THR A 38 -9.73 -1.54 -22.37
C THR A 38 -9.20 -1.36 -23.78
N GLY A 39 -9.38 -2.33 -24.68
CA GLY A 39 -8.75 -2.36 -26.00
C GLY A 39 -7.26 -2.70 -25.99
N HIS A 40 -6.67 -3.02 -24.83
CA HIS A 40 -5.25 -3.31 -24.67
C HIS A 40 -5.04 -4.75 -24.14
N SER A 41 -3.91 -5.36 -24.50
CA SER A 41 -3.53 -6.68 -23.96
C SER A 41 -3.14 -6.58 -22.49
N LEU A 42 -3.50 -7.59 -21.69
CA LEU A 42 -3.02 -7.75 -20.32
C LEU A 42 -1.65 -8.45 -20.33
N ARG A 43 -0.64 -7.83 -19.72
CA ARG A 43 0.68 -8.44 -19.46
C ARG A 43 0.58 -9.28 -18.19
N VAL A 44 0.61 -10.60 -18.33
CA VAL A 44 0.60 -11.52 -17.18
C VAL A 44 2.02 -12.02 -16.93
N ILE A 45 2.52 -11.81 -15.71
CA ILE A 45 3.83 -12.27 -15.27
C ILE A 45 3.59 -13.30 -14.16
N VAL A 46 3.97 -14.54 -14.44
CA VAL A 46 3.87 -15.64 -13.49
C VAL A 46 5.25 -15.90 -12.91
N ILE A 47 5.40 -15.70 -11.60
CA ILE A 47 6.62 -16.03 -10.87
C ILE A 47 6.54 -17.53 -10.51
N PRO A 48 7.42 -18.38 -11.05
CA PRO A 48 7.41 -19.80 -10.75
C PRO A 48 7.92 -20.07 -9.33
N ASP A 49 7.46 -21.16 -8.72
CA ASP A 49 7.87 -21.56 -7.35
C ASP A 49 9.37 -21.87 -7.28
N SER A 50 9.99 -22.23 -8.41
CA SER A 50 11.44 -22.42 -8.53
C SER A 50 12.26 -21.12 -8.48
N VAL A 51 11.63 -19.94 -8.63
CA VAL A 51 12.28 -18.62 -8.53
C VAL A 51 11.95 -17.97 -7.19
N LEU A 52 10.68 -18.07 -6.77
CA LEU A 52 10.21 -17.59 -5.48
C LEU A 52 9.22 -18.58 -4.94
N SER A 53 9.63 -19.35 -3.92
CA SER A 53 8.75 -20.32 -3.30
C SER A 53 7.57 -19.63 -2.62
N LEU A 54 6.44 -20.35 -2.51
CA LEU A 54 5.27 -19.78 -1.83
C LEU A 54 5.56 -19.38 -0.37
N ASN A 55 6.37 -20.15 0.34
CA ASN A 55 6.76 -19.84 1.72
C ASN A 55 7.50 -18.50 1.77
N GLU A 56 8.45 -18.33 0.86
CA GLU A 56 9.30 -17.14 0.81
C GLU A 56 8.53 -15.91 0.33
N ALA A 57 7.58 -16.07 -0.61
CA ALA A 57 6.65 -15.01 -1.01
C ALA A 57 5.85 -14.48 0.18
N VAL A 58 5.37 -15.38 1.05
CA VAL A 58 4.64 -15.03 2.27
C VAL A 58 5.57 -14.44 3.33
N ARG A 59 6.77 -14.97 3.52
CA ARG A 59 7.73 -14.49 4.53
C ARG A 59 8.26 -13.09 4.20
N SER A 60 8.59 -12.85 2.94
CA SER A 60 9.14 -11.58 2.45
C SER A 60 8.07 -10.53 2.15
N TYR A 61 6.79 -10.94 2.07
CA TYR A 61 5.67 -10.09 1.61
C TYR A 61 5.89 -9.51 0.21
N PHE A 62 6.58 -10.24 -0.68
CA PHE A 62 6.94 -9.80 -2.03
C PHE A 62 5.77 -9.19 -2.83
N PHE A 63 4.65 -9.90 -2.88
CA PHE A 63 3.46 -9.44 -3.61
C PHE A 63 2.70 -8.33 -2.89
N ASN A 64 2.97 -8.10 -1.62
CA ASN A 64 2.41 -6.99 -0.85
C ASN A 64 3.19 -5.67 -1.08
N SER A 65 3.76 -5.52 -2.27
CA SER A 65 4.48 -4.34 -2.71
C SER A 65 3.54 -3.24 -3.23
N GLN A 66 4.02 -2.01 -3.22
CA GLN A 66 3.31 -0.88 -3.80
C GLN A 66 3.93 -0.47 -5.12
N TRP A 67 3.10 -0.43 -6.17
CA TRP A 67 3.50 -0.10 -7.52
C TRP A 67 3.02 1.31 -7.86
N LEU A 68 3.93 2.13 -8.39
CA LEU A 68 3.72 3.54 -8.68
C LEU A 68 4.08 3.82 -10.13
N THR A 69 3.38 4.79 -10.75
CA THR A 69 3.73 5.31 -12.07
C THR A 69 3.86 6.83 -11.95
N ASN A 70 4.95 7.41 -12.44
CA ASN A 70 5.12 8.86 -12.48
C ASN A 70 4.50 9.48 -13.75
N GLU A 71 4.63 10.80 -13.91
CA GLU A 71 4.07 11.54 -15.05
C GLU A 71 4.72 11.17 -16.39
N LEU A 72 5.95 10.63 -16.38
CA LEU A 72 6.66 10.14 -17.57
C LEU A 72 6.28 8.71 -17.95
N GLY A 73 5.41 8.06 -17.16
CA GLY A 73 5.02 6.67 -17.37
C GLY A 73 6.00 5.66 -16.77
N GLU A 74 7.05 6.10 -16.08
CA GLU A 74 8.04 5.24 -15.45
C GLU A 74 7.50 4.67 -14.14
N TRP A 75 7.84 3.41 -13.87
CA TRP A 75 7.35 2.65 -12.74
C TRP A 75 8.40 2.54 -11.64
N ARG A 76 7.91 2.60 -10.41
CA ARG A 76 8.69 2.33 -9.20
C ARG A 76 7.91 1.38 -8.29
N VAL A 77 8.60 0.40 -7.73
CA VAL A 77 8.01 -0.57 -6.80
C VAL A 77 8.65 -0.44 -5.42
N LEU A 78 7.80 -0.32 -4.40
CA LEU A 78 8.19 -0.32 -2.99
C LEU A 78 7.96 -1.72 -2.42
N PHE A 79 9.05 -2.45 -2.17
CA PHE A 79 9.03 -3.74 -1.49
C PHE A 79 9.28 -3.57 0.01
N PRO A 80 8.81 -4.48 0.87
CA PRO A 80 9.29 -4.58 2.25
C PRO A 80 10.80 -4.84 2.28
N GLU A 81 11.53 -4.30 3.26
CA GLU A 81 12.96 -4.59 3.46
C GLU A 81 13.29 -6.09 3.58
N HIS A 82 12.33 -6.92 4.00
CA HIS A 82 12.50 -8.37 4.07
C HIS A 82 12.77 -9.01 2.69
N CYS A 83 12.40 -8.34 1.59
CA CYS A 83 12.74 -8.78 0.24
C CYS A 83 14.25 -8.61 -0.05
N ALA A 84 14.94 -7.65 0.57
CA ALA A 84 16.37 -7.45 0.39
C ALA A 84 17.20 -8.56 1.04
N ASP A 85 16.67 -9.19 2.10
CA ASP A 85 17.32 -10.31 2.80
C ASP A 85 17.05 -11.67 2.14
N SER A 86 16.29 -11.70 1.04
CA SER A 86 15.85 -12.92 0.37
C SER A 86 16.46 -13.04 -1.02
N SER A 87 17.24 -14.09 -1.24
CA SER A 87 17.83 -14.39 -2.55
C SER A 87 16.76 -14.73 -3.59
N GLU A 88 15.69 -15.42 -3.19
CA GLU A 88 14.56 -15.74 -4.06
C GLU A 88 13.77 -14.48 -4.44
N ALA A 89 13.47 -13.60 -3.47
CA ALA A 89 12.81 -12.34 -3.76
C ALA A 89 13.67 -11.45 -4.67
N SER A 90 14.99 -11.46 -4.49
CA SER A 90 15.93 -10.75 -5.37
C SER A 90 15.87 -11.27 -6.81
N GLN A 91 15.85 -12.60 -6.99
CA GLN A 91 15.70 -13.22 -8.32
C GLN A 91 14.36 -12.87 -8.96
N ALA A 92 13.27 -12.88 -8.19
CA ALA A 92 11.96 -12.47 -8.67
C ALA A 92 11.92 -10.98 -9.03
N ILE A 93 12.59 -10.11 -8.26
CA ILE A 93 12.77 -8.69 -8.59
C ILE A 93 13.50 -8.52 -9.93
N ASP A 94 14.58 -9.27 -10.16
CA ASP A 94 15.33 -9.18 -11.41
C ASP A 94 14.50 -9.68 -12.60
N MET A 95 13.73 -10.76 -12.43
CA MET A 95 12.74 -11.20 -13.42
C MET A 95 11.71 -10.11 -13.73
N LEU A 96 11.23 -9.36 -12.73
CA LEU A 96 10.31 -8.24 -12.96
C LEU A 96 10.95 -7.11 -13.75
N ARG A 97 12.22 -6.78 -13.49
CA ARG A 97 12.97 -5.77 -14.26
C ARG A 97 13.14 -6.15 -15.71
N GLU A 98 13.42 -7.42 -15.99
CA GLU A 98 13.55 -7.93 -17.35
C GLU A 98 12.21 -7.94 -18.09
N ALA A 99 11.12 -8.28 -17.40
CA ALA A 99 9.79 -8.38 -17.98
C ALA A 99 9.05 -7.04 -18.14
N ILE A 100 9.47 -5.99 -17.42
CA ILE A 100 8.77 -4.71 -17.36
C ILE A 100 9.75 -3.57 -17.71
N PRO A 101 9.82 -3.15 -18.98
CA PRO A 101 10.71 -2.06 -19.40
C PRO A 101 10.45 -0.73 -18.68
N GLU A 102 9.21 -0.50 -18.25
CA GLU A 102 8.80 0.70 -17.52
C GLU A 102 9.31 0.70 -16.07
N LEU A 103 9.72 -0.45 -15.52
CA LEU A 103 10.20 -0.59 -14.14
C LEU A 103 11.63 -0.07 -14.00
N VAL A 104 11.76 1.23 -13.73
CA VAL A 104 13.05 1.91 -13.59
C VAL A 104 13.52 2.06 -12.14
N GLY A 105 12.62 1.87 -11.17
CA GLY A 105 12.90 2.10 -9.74
C GLY A 105 12.44 0.96 -8.85
N ILE A 106 13.31 0.54 -7.93
CA ILE A 106 12.97 -0.39 -6.85
C ILE A 106 13.52 0.17 -5.56
N ASP A 107 12.65 0.27 -4.55
CA ASP A 107 13.03 0.70 -3.21
C ASP A 107 12.53 -0.34 -2.20
N CYS A 108 13.34 -0.59 -1.18
CA CYS A 108 12.96 -1.38 -0.03
C CYS A 108 12.62 -0.43 1.12
N VAL A 109 11.47 -0.64 1.78
CA VAL A 109 10.99 0.23 2.86
C VAL A 109 10.91 -0.51 4.21
N PRO A 110 11.34 0.13 5.31
CA PRO A 110 11.25 -0.44 6.64
C PRO A 110 9.81 -0.39 7.13
N VAL A 111 9.17 -1.56 7.23
CA VAL A 111 7.79 -1.71 7.71
C VAL A 111 7.68 -2.81 8.77
N ASP A 112 8.77 -3.11 9.49
CA ASP A 112 8.91 -4.26 10.39
C ASP A 112 7.80 -4.38 11.44
N GLN A 113 7.38 -3.27 12.05
CA GLN A 113 6.31 -3.28 13.05
C GLN A 113 4.94 -3.62 12.46
N SER A 114 4.70 -3.26 11.20
CA SER A 114 3.50 -3.64 10.46
C SER A 114 3.60 -5.08 9.97
N MET A 115 4.77 -5.48 9.49
CA MET A 115 5.09 -6.85 9.06
C MET A 115 4.97 -7.86 10.21
N ALA A 116 5.34 -7.48 11.43
CA ALA A 116 5.13 -8.30 12.64
C ALA A 116 3.65 -8.64 12.89
N ASN A 117 2.73 -7.83 12.35
CA ASN A 117 1.30 -8.07 12.36
C ASN A 117 0.74 -8.42 10.96
N GLY A 118 1.61 -8.79 10.02
CA GLY A 118 1.25 -9.26 8.69
C GLY A 118 0.77 -8.18 7.71
N GLY A 119 1.24 -6.93 7.83
CA GLY A 119 0.95 -5.87 6.88
C GLY A 119 2.23 -5.33 6.20
N GLY A 120 2.37 -5.55 4.89
CA GLY A 120 3.40 -4.90 4.09
C GLY A 120 2.94 -3.54 3.52
N PRO A 121 3.71 -2.94 2.59
CA PRO A 121 3.39 -1.64 1.99
C PRO A 121 1.99 -1.56 1.39
N ALA A 122 1.54 -2.62 0.71
CA ALA A 122 0.21 -2.66 0.12
C ALA A 122 -0.91 -2.69 1.17
N CYS A 123 -0.73 -3.36 2.30
CA CYS A 123 -1.77 -3.40 3.34
C CYS A 123 -1.98 -2.04 4.03
N LEU A 124 -0.99 -1.13 3.98
CA LEU A 124 -1.05 0.19 4.62
C LEU A 124 -1.74 1.28 3.76
N ARG A 125 -2.28 0.92 2.59
CA ARG A 125 -2.83 1.88 1.62
C ARG A 125 -4.09 1.39 0.94
N LEU A 126 -4.94 2.35 0.56
CA LEU A 126 -6.07 2.16 -0.33
C LEU A 126 -5.83 2.92 -1.65
N ARG A 127 -5.96 2.24 -2.79
CA ARG A 127 -5.90 2.89 -4.11
C ARG A 127 -7.29 3.39 -4.50
N VAL A 128 -7.43 4.69 -4.69
CA VAL A 128 -8.65 5.33 -5.19
C VAL A 128 -8.29 6.09 -6.46
N ILE A 129 -8.78 5.63 -7.60
CA ILE A 129 -8.59 6.32 -8.88
C ILE A 129 -9.64 7.41 -8.98
N MET A 130 -9.20 8.63 -9.30
CA MET A 130 -10.07 9.79 -9.45
C MET A 130 -9.70 10.53 -10.72
N THR A 131 -10.72 10.96 -11.45
CA THR A 131 -10.61 12.00 -12.47
C THR A 131 -10.26 13.34 -11.83
N SER A 132 -9.80 14.31 -12.63
CA SER A 132 -9.53 15.67 -12.14
C SER A 132 -10.78 16.32 -11.52
N ALA A 133 -11.97 16.05 -12.07
CA ALA A 133 -13.24 16.59 -11.56
C ALA A 133 -13.63 15.97 -10.22
N GLU A 134 -13.49 14.64 -10.06
CA GLU A 134 -13.74 13.95 -8.78
C GLU A 134 -12.74 14.40 -7.71
N ARG A 135 -11.47 14.56 -8.09
CA ARG A 135 -10.43 15.05 -7.18
C ARG A 135 -10.72 16.47 -6.67
N GLN A 136 -11.24 17.35 -7.53
CA GLN A 136 -11.64 18.72 -7.14
C GLN A 136 -12.86 18.74 -6.21
N GLN A 137 -13.76 17.77 -6.32
CA GLN A 137 -14.95 17.65 -5.47
C GLN A 137 -14.68 16.93 -4.13
N THR A 138 -13.55 16.22 -4.03
CA THR A 138 -13.18 15.51 -2.81
C THR A 138 -12.62 16.50 -1.78
N SER A 139 -13.01 16.34 -0.51
CA SER A 139 -12.39 17.10 0.59
C SER A 139 -10.87 16.93 0.57
N THR A 140 -10.15 18.04 0.79
CA THR A 140 -8.69 18.01 0.97
C THR A 140 -8.30 17.57 2.38
N ALA A 141 -9.27 17.28 3.25
CA ALA A 141 -9.02 16.61 4.52
C ALA A 141 -8.38 15.24 4.27
N GLY A 142 -7.37 14.90 5.06
CA GLY A 142 -6.58 13.68 4.87
C GLY A 142 -5.50 13.78 3.79
N TRP A 143 -5.48 14.82 2.94
CA TRP A 143 -4.40 14.98 1.97
C TRP A 143 -3.09 15.30 2.70
N LEU A 144 -2.04 14.53 2.41
CA LEU A 144 -0.73 14.75 3.00
C LEU A 144 -0.03 15.93 2.30
N THR A 145 0.53 16.83 3.09
CA THR A 145 1.40 17.92 2.65
C THR A 145 2.65 17.93 3.52
N ASP A 146 3.74 18.55 3.10
CA ASP A 146 4.98 18.61 3.89
C ASP A 146 4.78 19.22 5.28
N SER A 147 3.86 20.18 5.40
CA SER A 147 3.51 20.79 6.68
C SER A 147 2.75 19.80 7.57
N ARG A 148 1.72 19.12 7.03
CA ARG A 148 0.96 18.10 7.77
C ARG A 148 1.84 16.92 8.17
N TYR A 149 2.69 16.45 7.25
CA TYR A 149 3.66 15.38 7.50
C TYR A 149 4.56 15.71 8.69
N ARG A 150 5.23 16.87 8.68
CA ARG A 150 6.12 17.28 9.78
C ARG A 150 5.40 17.32 11.12
N ARG A 151 4.17 17.84 11.15
CA ARG A 151 3.34 17.91 12.37
C ARG A 151 2.91 16.53 12.87
N LEU A 152 2.55 15.61 11.96
CA LEU A 152 2.23 14.23 12.33
C LEU A 152 3.46 13.51 12.90
N VAL A 153 4.63 13.69 12.28
CA VAL A 153 5.89 13.12 12.78
C VAL A 153 6.23 13.65 14.17
N GLU A 154 6.07 14.96 14.39
CA GLU A 154 6.27 15.58 15.70
C GLU A 154 5.29 15.04 16.75
N LEU A 155 4.00 14.94 16.42
CA LEU A 155 2.98 14.33 17.29
C LEU A 155 3.38 12.89 17.69
N VAL A 156 3.80 12.08 16.72
CA VAL A 156 4.25 10.71 16.98
C VAL A 156 5.46 10.71 17.91
N ARG A 157 6.52 11.46 17.57
CA ARG A 157 7.76 11.50 18.35
C ARG A 157 7.58 12.00 19.77
N THR A 158 6.61 12.87 20.02
CA THR A 158 6.41 13.50 21.33
C THR A 158 5.39 12.78 22.20
N ARG A 159 4.42 12.08 21.60
CA ARG A 159 3.25 11.55 22.34
C ARG A 159 3.09 10.04 22.27
N TYR A 160 3.71 9.35 21.32
CA TYR A 160 3.61 7.89 21.23
C TYR A 160 4.59 7.25 22.21
N ARG A 161 4.15 6.16 22.84
CA ARG A 161 5.04 5.32 23.66
C ARG A 161 5.98 4.55 22.73
N ASP A 162 7.21 4.34 23.20
CA ASP A 162 8.19 3.45 22.59
C ASP A 162 7.94 1.97 22.93
N ARG A 163 7.15 1.70 23.98
CA ARG A 163 6.73 0.37 24.40
C ARG A 163 5.26 0.34 24.82
N LEU A 164 4.55 -0.72 24.42
CA LEU A 164 3.18 -1.00 24.82
C LEU A 164 3.04 -2.47 25.19
N THR A 165 2.33 -2.75 26.27
CA THR A 165 1.99 -4.09 26.74
C THR A 165 0.48 -4.23 26.92
N LEU A 166 -0.01 -5.45 27.14
CA LEU A 166 -1.44 -5.67 27.36
C LEU A 166 -1.95 -5.04 28.67
N ASP A 167 -1.11 -4.92 29.69
CA ASP A 167 -1.49 -4.30 30.97
C ASP A 167 -1.69 -2.79 30.84
N ASP A 168 -0.94 -2.13 29.95
CA ASP A 168 -1.11 -0.71 29.64
C ASP A 168 -2.50 -0.39 29.07
N LEU A 169 -3.15 -1.36 28.43
CA LEU A 169 -4.51 -1.19 27.89
C LEU A 169 -5.56 -1.02 28.98
N ARG A 170 -5.24 -1.35 30.24
CA ARG A 170 -6.13 -1.17 31.40
C ARG A 170 -6.01 0.22 32.03
N ASP A 171 -5.00 0.99 31.65
CA ASP A 171 -4.74 2.33 32.17
C ASP A 171 -5.68 3.36 31.53
N GLU A 172 -6.59 3.91 32.33
CA GLU A 172 -7.52 4.95 31.88
C GLU A 172 -6.80 6.19 31.35
N SER A 173 -5.65 6.55 31.93
CA SER A 173 -4.86 7.70 31.49
C SER A 173 -4.27 7.49 30.10
N PHE A 174 -3.88 6.25 29.78
CA PHE A 174 -3.45 5.85 28.44
C PHE A 174 -4.58 5.99 27.43
N ALA A 175 -5.78 5.47 27.76
CA ALA A 175 -6.94 5.61 26.89
C ALA A 175 -7.29 7.09 26.61
N ARG A 176 -7.26 7.95 27.62
CA ARG A 176 -7.46 9.40 27.48
C ARG A 176 -6.39 10.05 26.59
N SER A 177 -5.13 9.65 26.74
CA SER A 177 -4.04 10.10 25.87
C SER A 177 -4.29 9.70 24.41
N CYS A 178 -4.68 8.45 24.13
CA CYS A 178 -5.00 7.99 22.79
C CYS A 178 -6.13 8.80 22.13
N MET A 179 -7.20 9.12 22.87
CA MET A 179 -8.29 9.95 22.38
C MET A 179 -7.80 11.36 22.01
N SER A 180 -7.03 11.99 22.90
CA SER A 180 -6.44 13.32 22.67
C SER A 180 -5.49 13.34 21.45
N ILE A 181 -4.64 12.32 21.30
CA ILE A 181 -3.73 12.17 20.15
C ILE A 181 -4.53 11.99 18.86
N SER A 182 -5.58 11.18 18.87
CA SER A 182 -6.46 10.97 17.72
C SER A 182 -7.14 12.28 17.28
N GLU A 183 -7.67 13.07 18.22
CA GLU A 183 -8.26 14.38 17.94
C GLU A 183 -7.24 15.35 17.33
N GLU A 184 -6.01 15.36 17.86
CA GLU A 184 -4.93 16.18 17.33
C GLU A 184 -4.51 15.77 15.92
N ALA A 185 -4.37 14.47 15.66
CA ALA A 185 -4.08 13.94 14.33
C ALA A 185 -5.19 14.31 13.32
N ARG A 186 -6.46 14.18 13.72
CA ARG A 186 -7.62 14.60 12.90
C ARG A 186 -7.54 16.08 12.56
N ARG A 187 -7.25 16.94 13.54
CA ARG A 187 -7.08 18.39 13.33
C ARG A 187 -5.92 18.71 12.39
N ILE A 188 -4.77 18.05 12.53
CA ILE A 188 -3.63 18.21 11.61
C ILE A 188 -4.05 17.84 10.18
N LEU A 189 -4.80 16.75 10.03
CA LEU A 189 -5.31 16.26 8.74
C LEU A 189 -6.49 17.09 8.19
N GLY A 190 -7.03 18.04 8.94
CA GLY A 190 -8.18 18.85 8.53
C GLY A 190 -9.52 18.13 8.62
N PHE A 191 -9.61 17.05 9.41
CA PHE A 191 -10.89 16.45 9.77
C PHE A 191 -11.48 17.21 10.95
N HIS A 192 -12.55 17.97 10.70
CA HIS A 192 -13.32 18.61 11.76
C HIS A 192 -14.31 17.62 12.35
N THR A 193 -14.55 17.72 13.67
CA THR A 193 -15.66 17.04 14.33
C THR A 193 -16.97 17.60 13.78
N LEU A 194 -17.92 16.72 13.47
CA LEU A 194 -19.30 17.09 13.17
C LEU A 194 -19.85 17.85 14.39
N GLY A 195 -19.84 19.18 14.34
CA GLY A 195 -20.15 20.07 15.46
C GLY A 195 -19.62 21.49 15.32
N ASP A 196 -18.58 21.73 14.51
CA ASP A 196 -17.99 23.07 14.33
C ASP A 196 -18.55 23.88 13.13
N ASN A 197 -19.53 23.35 12.39
CA ASN A 197 -20.09 23.99 11.18
C ASN A 197 -21.49 24.65 11.38
N ASP A 198 -21.99 24.75 12.62
CA ASP A 198 -23.27 25.46 12.90
C ASP A 198 -23.06 26.91 13.37
N SER A 199 -21.92 27.53 13.08
CA SER A 199 -21.67 28.93 13.45
C SER A 199 -20.90 29.73 12.40
N GLU A 200 -21.31 29.65 11.14
CA GLU A 200 -21.20 30.79 10.23
C GLU A 200 -22.59 31.10 9.65
N GLU A 201 -23.39 31.77 10.48
CA GLU A 201 -24.41 32.70 10.00
C GLU A 201 -23.73 33.70 9.05
N GLY A 202 -24.03 33.59 7.75
CA GLY A 202 -23.78 34.67 6.81
C GLY A 202 -24.95 35.66 6.82
N PRO A 203 -24.70 36.99 6.78
CA PRO A 203 -25.72 37.97 6.42
C PRO A 203 -26.12 37.88 4.94
#